data_AF-A0A069PD13-F1
#
_entry.id   AF-A0A069PD13-F1
#
_cell.length_a   1.000
_cell.length_b   1.000
_cell.length_c   1.000
_cell.angle_alpha   90.00
_cell.angle_beta   90.00
_cell.angle_gamma   90.00
#
_symmetry.space_group_name_H-M   'P 1'
#
loop_
_entity.id
_entity.type
_entity.pdbx_description
1 polymer ?
#
loop_
_entity_poly.entity_id
_entity_poly.type
_entity_poly.pdbx_seq_one_letter_code
_entity_poly.pdbx_strand_id
1 'polypeptide(L)'
;MLGAVPAVTKFQTQGGDMHSKYCESYHAFDVQVEIDAAERASFNGSERRFKVRWSVTRRHCNKGFSEVIGVFTEPVGFLSEEEALQYGEGRAHLMIDCMLKLQEGEGHASGPTICAAPLRRQV
;
A
#
# COMPACT_ATOMS: atom_id res chain seq x y z
N MET A 1 53.62 -8.71 -18.47
CA MET A 1 52.63 -8.48 -17.40
C MET A 1 51.60 -7.48 -17.92
N LEU A 2 50.47 -7.95 -18.46
CA LEU A 2 49.31 -7.10 -18.77
C LEU A 2 48.17 -7.54 -17.86
N GLY A 3 47.71 -6.60 -17.03
CA GLY A 3 46.67 -6.81 -16.03
C GLY A 3 45.29 -7.03 -16.67
N ALA A 4 44.55 -7.96 -16.09
CA ALA A 4 43.16 -8.21 -16.43
C ALA A 4 42.27 -7.05 -15.95
N VAL A 5 41.38 -6.58 -16.83
CA VAL A 5 40.30 -5.65 -16.51
C VAL A 5 39.18 -6.46 -15.86
N PRO A 6 38.66 -6.11 -14.66
CA PRO A 6 37.57 -6.86 -14.07
C PRO A 6 36.29 -6.65 -14.87
N ALA A 7 35.57 -7.74 -15.08
CA ALA A 7 34.30 -7.77 -15.79
C ALA A 7 33.28 -6.86 -15.11
N VAL A 8 32.59 -6.04 -15.92
CA VAL A 8 31.38 -5.32 -15.51
C VAL A 8 30.33 -6.36 -15.12
N THR A 9 30.12 -6.51 -13.81
CA THR A 9 29.02 -7.30 -13.26
C THR A 9 27.72 -6.61 -13.65
N LYS A 10 26.99 -7.22 -14.58
CA LYS A 10 25.61 -6.83 -14.89
C LYS A 10 24.79 -7.07 -13.62
N PHE A 11 24.39 -6.01 -12.92
CA PHE A 11 23.37 -6.11 -11.89
C PHE A 11 22.05 -6.45 -12.59
N GLN A 12 21.70 -7.73 -12.62
CA GLN A 12 20.37 -8.17 -12.98
C GLN A 12 19.45 -7.74 -11.85
N THR A 13 18.54 -6.81 -12.13
CA THR A 13 17.43 -6.49 -11.24
C THR A 13 16.48 -7.69 -11.25
N GLN A 14 16.62 -8.56 -10.26
CA GLN A 14 15.75 -9.70 -10.04
C GLN A 14 14.37 -9.18 -9.64
N GLY A 15 13.32 -9.68 -10.29
CA GLY A 15 11.93 -9.27 -10.03
C GLY A 15 11.60 -9.42 -8.55
N GLY A 16 11.23 -8.31 -7.92
CA GLY A 16 10.84 -8.25 -6.51
C GLY A 16 9.56 -9.06 -6.27
N ASP A 17 9.50 -9.71 -5.11
CA ASP A 17 8.28 -10.35 -4.64
C ASP A 17 7.30 -9.26 -4.23
N MET A 18 6.16 -9.19 -4.91
CA MET A 18 5.13 -8.18 -4.69
C MET A 18 3.99 -8.83 -3.91
N HIS A 19 3.91 -8.50 -2.63
CA HIS A 19 2.92 -9.06 -1.71
C HIS A 19 1.82 -8.02 -1.43
N SER A 20 0.56 -8.44 -1.35
CA SER A 20 -0.57 -7.53 -1.07
C SER A 20 -1.37 -7.99 0.14
N LYS A 21 -1.75 -7.04 1.00
CA LYS A 21 -2.55 -7.27 2.19
C LYS A 21 -3.79 -6.38 2.14
N TYR A 22 -4.95 -6.98 2.37
CA TYR A 22 -6.17 -6.26 2.68
C TYR A 22 -6.22 -6.02 4.19
N CYS A 23 -6.30 -4.76 4.59
CA CYS A 23 -6.46 -4.38 5.99
C CYS A 23 -7.92 -4.56 6.42
N GLU A 24 -8.18 -4.41 7.72
CA GLU A 24 -9.56 -4.32 8.20
C GLU A 24 -10.24 -3.09 7.58
N SER A 25 -11.54 -3.19 7.30
CA SER A 25 -12.26 -2.05 6.72
C SER A 25 -12.28 -0.87 7.69
N TYR A 26 -11.94 0.32 7.19
CA TYR A 26 -11.82 1.55 7.98
C TYR A 26 -12.87 2.56 7.52
N HIS A 27 -13.82 2.92 8.40
CA HIS A 27 -15.01 3.73 8.05
C HIS A 27 -15.78 3.23 6.81
N ALA A 28 -15.79 1.89 6.62
CA ALA A 28 -16.33 1.18 5.45
C ALA A 28 -15.74 1.56 4.09
N PHE A 29 -14.50 2.01 4.14
CA PHE A 29 -13.60 1.90 3.02
C PHE A 29 -12.78 0.61 3.19
N ASP A 30 -12.57 -0.09 2.09
CA ASP A 30 -11.61 -1.19 2.05
C ASP A 30 -10.24 -0.60 1.72
N VAL A 31 -9.25 -0.97 2.53
CA VAL A 31 -7.85 -0.55 2.38
C VAL A 31 -7.03 -1.74 1.91
N GLN A 32 -6.29 -1.55 0.83
CA GLN A 32 -5.32 -2.52 0.32
C GLN A 32 -3.94 -1.90 0.32
N VAL A 33 -2.98 -2.59 0.93
CA VAL A 33 -1.56 -2.22 0.93
C VAL A 33 -0.80 -3.27 0.11
N GLU A 34 -0.02 -2.80 -0.85
CA GLU A 34 0.86 -3.57 -1.69
C GLU A 34 2.31 -3.22 -1.34
N ILE A 35 3.12 -4.25 -1.14
CA ILE A 35 4.52 -4.14 -0.77
C ILE A 35 5.35 -4.73 -1.91
N ASP A 36 6.27 -3.93 -2.44
CA ASP A 36 7.24 -4.34 -3.44
C ASP A 36 8.62 -4.48 -2.76
N ALA A 37 9.07 -5.72 -2.59
CA ALA A 37 10.35 -6.04 -2.00
C ALA A 37 11.45 -6.07 -3.07
N ALA A 38 12.35 -5.10 -3.04
CA ALA A 38 13.47 -5.01 -3.98
C ALA A 38 14.81 -5.15 -3.25
N GLU A 39 15.70 -5.97 -3.79
CA GLU A 39 17.09 -5.98 -3.37
C GLU A 39 17.84 -4.81 -4.00
N ARG A 40 18.55 -4.03 -3.17
CA ARG A 40 19.41 -2.95 -3.63
C ARG A 40 20.84 -3.19 -3.20
N ALA A 41 21.78 -2.85 -4.07
CA ALA A 41 23.19 -2.87 -3.71
C ALA A 41 23.47 -1.89 -2.56
N SER A 42 24.24 -2.35 -1.58
CA SER A 42 24.60 -1.61 -0.37
C SER A 42 26.08 -1.83 -0.04
N PHE A 43 26.63 -1.05 0.89
CA PHE A 43 28.04 -1.19 1.28
C PHE A 43 28.37 -2.57 1.87
N ASN A 44 27.39 -3.25 2.48
CA ASN A 44 27.50 -4.62 3.00
C ASN A 44 27.09 -5.71 2.00
N GLY A 45 26.88 -5.37 0.71
CA GLY A 45 26.50 -6.31 -0.35
C GLY A 45 25.14 -5.99 -0.94
N SER A 46 24.08 -6.54 -0.34
CA SER A 46 22.69 -6.25 -0.70
C SER A 46 21.85 -5.93 0.53
N GLU A 47 20.97 -4.95 0.40
CA GLU A 47 19.98 -4.56 1.39
C GLU A 47 18.59 -4.72 0.76
N ARG A 48 17.71 -5.46 1.44
CA ARG A 48 16.32 -5.56 1.04
C ARG A 48 15.59 -4.29 1.43
N ARG A 49 14.92 -3.66 0.47
CA ARG A 49 14.07 -2.49 0.71
C ARG A 49 12.66 -2.77 0.26
N PHE A 50 11.71 -2.30 1.06
CA PHE A 50 10.29 -2.45 0.80
C PHE A 50 9.73 -1.11 0.36
N LYS A 51 9.05 -1.09 -0.79
CA LYS A 51 8.26 0.05 -1.25
C LYS A 51 6.80 -0.23 -1.02
N VAL A 52 6.04 0.85 -0.82
CA VAL A 52 4.62 0.75 -0.47
C VAL A 52 3.79 1.42 -1.54
N ARG A 53 2.75 0.73 -1.99
CA ARG A 53 1.62 1.28 -2.72
C ARG A 53 0.36 0.95 -1.92
N TRP A 54 -0.57 1.89 -1.80
CA TRP A 54 -1.82 1.66 -1.08
C TRP A 54 -2.99 2.19 -1.87
N SER A 55 -4.16 1.57 -1.70
CA SER A 55 -5.40 2.00 -2.33
C SER A 55 -6.55 1.97 -1.35
N VAL A 56 -7.50 2.87 -1.61
CA VAL A 56 -8.74 3.00 -0.84
C VAL A 56 -9.90 2.82 -1.81
N THR A 57 -10.82 1.94 -1.44
CA THR A 57 -12.03 1.70 -2.23
C THR A 57 -13.28 1.79 -1.35
N ARG A 58 -14.38 2.26 -1.92
CA ARG A 58 -15.68 2.35 -1.26
C ARG A 58 -16.64 1.37 -1.91
N ARG A 59 -17.26 0.49 -1.12
CA ARG A 59 -18.26 -0.46 -1.62
C ARG A 59 -19.65 0.18 -1.64
N HIS A 60 -20.28 0.24 -2.81
CA HIS A 60 -21.66 0.70 -2.97
C HIS A 60 -22.63 -0.49 -3.06
N CYS A 61 -22.94 -1.10 -1.92
CA CYS A 61 -23.74 -2.33 -1.84
C CYS A 61 -25.10 -2.23 -2.54
N ASN A 62 -25.76 -1.07 -2.46
CA ASN A 62 -27.06 -0.84 -3.11
C ASN A 62 -26.98 -0.79 -4.64
N LYS A 63 -25.78 -0.54 -5.19
CA LYS A 63 -25.56 -0.38 -6.63
C LYS A 63 -24.68 -1.50 -7.22
N GLY A 64 -24.18 -2.42 -6.39
CA GLY A 64 -23.41 -3.58 -6.82
C GLY A 64 -22.01 -3.28 -7.39
N PHE A 65 -21.44 -2.10 -7.12
CA PHE A 65 -20.10 -1.73 -7.58
C PHE A 65 -19.20 -1.20 -6.45
N SER A 66 -17.89 -1.22 -6.68
CA SER A 66 -16.89 -0.58 -5.83
C SER A 66 -16.29 0.62 -6.54
N GLU A 67 -16.18 1.73 -5.82
CA GLU A 67 -15.56 2.97 -6.27
C GLU A 67 -14.12 3.04 -5.78
N VAL A 68 -13.17 3.24 -6.68
CA VAL A 68 -11.77 3.48 -6.28
C VAL A 68 -11.63 4.96 -5.92
N ILE A 69 -11.38 5.22 -4.64
CA ILE A 69 -11.22 6.57 -4.12
C ILE A 69 -9.83 7.11 -4.48
N GLY A 70 -8.82 6.25 -4.40
CA GLY A 70 -7.46 6.62 -4.77
C GLY A 70 -6.47 5.47 -4.66
N VAL A 71 -5.35 5.66 -5.34
CA VAL A 71 -4.22 4.75 -5.37
C VAL A 71 -2.95 5.59 -5.29
N PHE A 72 -2.07 5.27 -4.35
CA PHE A 72 -0.90 6.07 -4.04
C PHE A 72 0.34 5.20 -3.93
N THR A 73 1.43 5.63 -4.55
CA THR A 73 2.74 5.00 -4.43
C THR A 73 3.64 5.90 -3.61
N GLU A 74 4.17 5.37 -2.52
CA GLU A 74 5.02 6.11 -1.61
C GLU A 74 6.47 6.13 -2.12
N PRO A 75 7.16 7.29 -2.08
CA PRO A 75 8.54 7.40 -2.55
C PRO A 75 9.56 6.84 -1.56
N VAL A 76 9.13 6.59 -0.31
CA VAL A 76 9.96 6.12 0.79
C VAL A 76 10.18 4.62 0.68
N GLY A 77 11.39 4.17 1.01
CA GLY A 77 11.72 2.75 1.15
C GLY A 77 11.97 2.39 2.60
N PHE A 78 11.46 1.25 3.03
CA PHE A 78 11.54 0.72 4.39
C PHE A 78 12.53 -0.44 4.47
N LEU A 79 13.08 -0.67 5.67
CA LEU A 79 13.98 -1.80 5.94
C LEU A 79 13.23 -3.03 6.46
N SER A 80 12.00 -2.84 6.95
CA SER A 80 11.09 -3.88 7.40
C SER A 80 9.80 -3.88 6.58
N GLU A 81 9.31 -5.07 6.23
CA GLU A 81 8.00 -5.26 5.62
C GLU A 81 6.87 -4.79 6.56
N GLU A 82 7.02 -5.05 7.85
CA GLU A 82 6.02 -4.66 8.86
C GLU A 82 5.90 -3.14 8.97
N GLU A 83 7.03 -2.41 8.97
CA GLU A 83 7.02 -0.95 8.97
C GLU A 83 6.39 -0.39 7.69
N ALA A 84 6.73 -0.97 6.54
CA ALA A 84 6.12 -0.61 5.26
C ALA A 84 4.59 -0.79 5.31
N LEU A 85 4.12 -1.91 5.85
CA LEU A 85 2.71 -2.20 5.97
C LEU A 85 1.99 -1.20 6.90
N GLN A 86 2.50 -1.03 8.12
CA GLN A 86 1.92 -0.12 9.11
C GLN A 86 1.88 1.32 8.59
N TYR A 87 2.93 1.73 7.87
CA TYR A 87 2.97 3.04 7.23
C TYR A 87 1.88 3.17 6.16
N GLY A 88 1.76 2.20 5.24
CA GLY A 88 0.74 2.23 4.18
C GLY A 88 -0.69 2.30 4.73
N GLU A 89 -0.99 1.47 5.73
CA GLU A 89 -2.28 1.47 6.42
C GLU A 89 -2.56 2.80 7.11
N GLY A 90 -1.58 3.34 7.85
CA GLY A 90 -1.71 4.65 8.51
C GLY A 90 -1.93 5.81 7.54
N ARG A 91 -1.27 5.80 6.36
CA ARG A 91 -1.48 6.81 5.31
C ARG A 91 -2.88 6.71 4.70
N ALA A 92 -3.37 5.50 4.46
CA ALA A 92 -4.73 5.29 3.97
C ALA A 92 -5.78 5.78 4.98
N HIS A 93 -5.62 5.45 6.26
CA HIS A 93 -6.53 5.92 7.33
C HIS A 93 -6.54 7.44 7.43
N LEU A 94 -5.37 8.09 7.39
CA LEU A 94 -5.27 9.54 7.42
C LEU A 94 -6.01 10.19 6.23
N MET A 95 -5.89 9.63 5.03
CA MET A 95 -6.62 10.13 3.87
C MET A 95 -8.14 10.04 4.08
N ILE A 96 -8.62 8.90 4.57
CA ILE A 96 -10.04 8.66 4.85
C ILE A 96 -10.54 9.66 5.89
N ASP A 97 -9.82 9.84 7.00
CA ASP A 97 -10.18 10.80 8.05
C ASP A 97 -10.28 12.22 7.52
N CYS A 98 -9.31 12.65 6.70
CA CYS A 98 -9.32 13.96 6.07
C CYS A 98 -10.53 14.13 5.13
N MET A 99 -10.84 13.12 4.31
CA MET A 99 -11.99 13.15 3.41
C MET A 99 -13.32 13.27 4.17
N LEU A 100 -13.49 12.49 5.24
CA LEU A 100 -14.71 12.51 6.04
C LEU A 100 -14.89 13.86 6.75
N LYS A 101 -13.82 14.40 7.33
CA LYS A 101 -13.86 15.74 7.96
C LYS A 101 -14.20 16.85 6.97
N LEU A 102 -13.72 16.76 5.73
CA LEU A 102 -14.06 17.73 4.69
C LEU A 102 -15.54 17.65 4.30
N GLN A 103 -16.12 16.44 4.28
CA GLN A 103 -17.54 16.23 4.00
C GLN A 103 -18.45 16.71 5.14
N GLU A 104 -17.98 16.66 6.39
CA GLU A 104 -18.74 17.16 7.55
C GLU A 104 -18.88 18.69 7.57
N GLY A 105 -17.98 19.42 6.90
CA GLY A 105 -18.04 20.87 6.74
C GLY A 105 -19.05 21.35 5.69
N GLU A 106 -19.52 20.46 4.81
CA GLU A 106 -20.49 20.74 3.75
C GLU A 106 -21.88 20.23 4.17
N GLY A 107 -22.66 21.07 4.85
CA GLY A 107 -24.01 20.71 5.30
C GLY A 107 -24.95 20.27 4.16
N HIS A 108 -25.72 19.20 4.43
CA HIS A 108 -26.85 18.62 3.67
C HIS A 108 -26.54 17.74 2.44
N ALA A 109 -26.59 16.42 2.60
CA ALA A 109 -27.78 15.59 2.34
C ALA A 109 -27.44 14.11 2.03
N SER A 110 -28.06 13.19 2.79
CA SER A 110 -28.20 11.75 2.50
C SER A 110 -26.91 10.92 2.38
N GLY A 111 -26.39 10.46 3.53
CA GLY A 111 -25.29 9.49 3.57
C GLY A 111 -25.69 8.13 2.96
N PRO A 112 -24.85 7.49 2.12
CA PRO A 112 -25.10 6.14 1.67
C PRO A 112 -24.88 5.16 2.82
N THR A 113 -25.79 4.19 2.95
CA THR A 113 -25.70 3.07 3.89
C THR A 113 -24.39 2.32 3.66
N ILE A 114 -23.51 2.46 4.62
CA ILE A 114 -22.16 1.90 4.69
C ILE A 114 -22.26 0.49 5.31
N CYS A 115 -21.69 -0.53 4.66
CA CYS A 115 -21.64 -1.89 5.21
C CYS A 115 -20.27 -2.16 5.86
N ALA A 116 -20.27 -2.57 7.13
CA ALA A 116 -19.08 -3.15 7.77
C ALA A 116 -18.74 -4.49 7.10
N ALA A 117 -17.46 -4.73 6.80
CA ALA A 117 -17.01 -5.99 6.22
C ALA A 117 -17.11 -7.15 7.21
N PRO A 118 -17.39 -8.39 6.74
CA PRO A 118 -17.29 -9.55 7.59
C PRO A 118 -15.82 -9.91 7.83
N LEU A 119 -15.43 -9.99 9.11
CA LEU A 119 -14.17 -10.57 9.59
C LEU A 119 -13.99 -11.97 8.98
N ARG A 120 -13.01 -12.14 8.08
CA ARG A 120 -12.60 -13.46 7.63
C ARG A 120 -11.84 -14.15 8.77
N ARG A 121 -12.50 -15.10 9.44
CA ARG A 121 -11.82 -16.14 10.22
C ARG A 121 -11.01 -17.01 9.26
N GLN A 122 -9.69 -17.05 9.44
CA GLN A 122 -8.87 -18.15 8.93
C GLN A 122 -9.14 -19.38 9.79
N VAL A 123 -9.36 -20.52 9.14
CA VAL A 123 -9.41 -21.88 9.72
C VAL A 123 -8.10 -22.57 9.39
#